data_AF-A0A6J7SL70-F1
#
_entry.id   AF-A0A6J7SL70-F1
#
_cell.length_a   1.000
_cell.length_b   1.000
_cell.length_c   1.000
_cell.angle_alpha   90.00
_cell.angle_beta   90.00
_cell.angle_gamma   90.00
#
_symmetry.space_group_name_H-M   'P 1'
#
loop_
_entity.id
_entity.type
_entity.pdbx_description
1 polymer ?
#
loop_
_entity_poly.entity_id
_entity_poly.type
_entity_poly.pdbx_seq_one_letter_code
_entity_poly.pdbx_strand_id
1 'polypeptide(L)'
;MVFHALSFLGAESVILANASACSADEGKFLEFHDYLFKNQKPENSGYWGLSRLTAAGVAVGLKQSTFEACVKSGKYAKWVENVAADGGNSNINQTPTVLINGKEIDRNGGAYLDAALFKKALADAGVK
;
A
#
# COMPACT_ATOMS: atom_id res chain seq x y z
N MET A 1 -0.03 -7.95 -10.39
CA MET A 1 -0.75 -6.96 -9.58
C MET A 1 0.27 -5.91 -9.15
N VAL A 2 -0.09 -4.63 -9.21
CA VAL A 2 0.79 -3.52 -8.81
C VAL A 2 0.03 -2.67 -7.78
N PHE A 3 0.71 -2.30 -6.70
CA PHE A 3 0.16 -1.43 -5.66
C PHE A 3 0.80 -0.05 -5.76
N HIS A 4 -0.03 0.98 -5.78
CA HIS A 4 0.39 2.37 -5.74
C HIS A 4 0.01 2.94 -4.37
N ALA A 5 0.95 2.92 -3.42
CA ALA A 5 0.73 3.43 -2.08
C ALA A 5 0.73 4.98 -2.11
N LEU A 6 -0.44 5.56 -2.38
CA LEU A 6 -0.62 7.01 -2.35
C LEU A 6 -0.48 7.53 -0.90
N SER A 7 0.27 8.62 -0.74
CA SER A 7 0.66 9.15 0.57
C SER A 7 0.13 10.56 0.84
N PHE A 8 -1.11 10.85 0.44
CA PHE A 8 -1.69 12.21 0.47
C PHE A 8 -2.46 12.55 1.76
N LEU A 9 -2.67 11.61 2.69
CA LEU A 9 -3.44 11.86 3.92
C LEU A 9 -2.62 12.49 5.04
N GLY A 10 -1.28 12.48 4.95
CA GLY A 10 -0.39 13.11 5.91
C GLY A 10 0.95 12.40 6.06
N ALA A 11 1.77 12.87 7.01
CA ALA A 11 3.11 12.34 7.26
C ALA A 11 3.10 10.85 7.65
N GLU A 12 2.06 10.39 8.33
CA GLU A 12 1.89 8.98 8.70
C GLU A 12 1.73 8.09 7.45
N SER A 13 1.06 8.59 6.40
CA SER A 13 0.97 7.86 5.12
C SER A 13 2.33 7.74 4.42
N VAL A 14 3.18 8.76 4.53
CA VAL A 14 4.53 8.74 3.91
C VAL A 14 5.40 7.67 4.56
N ILE A 15 5.43 7.59 5.90
CA ILE A 15 6.25 6.57 6.59
C ILE A 15 5.70 5.16 6.38
N LEU A 16 4.37 4.98 6.34
CA LEU A 16 3.74 3.69 6.03
C LEU A 16 4.02 3.22 4.60
N ALA A 17 3.98 4.13 3.62
CA ALA A 17 4.32 3.82 2.23
C ALA A 17 5.80 3.44 2.07
N ASN A 18 6.71 4.17 2.73
CA ASN A 18 8.13 3.83 2.75
C ASN A 18 8.37 2.48 3.42
N ALA A 19 7.71 2.18 4.54
CA ALA A 19 7.82 0.89 5.22
C ALA A 19 7.28 -0.26 4.37
N SER A 20 6.18 -0.03 3.63
CA SER A 20 5.64 -1.01 2.70
C SER A 20 6.64 -1.32 1.58
N ALA A 21 7.28 -0.30 1.01
CA ALA A 21 8.36 -0.50 0.03
C ALA A 21 9.57 -1.25 0.63
N CYS A 22 9.99 -0.91 1.86
CA CYS A 22 11.04 -1.64 2.57
C CYS A 22 10.70 -3.12 2.77
N SER A 23 9.45 -3.46 3.05
CA SER A 23 9.04 -4.86 3.22
C SER A 23 9.13 -5.66 1.92
N ALA A 24 9.05 -5.00 0.77
CA ALA A 24 9.18 -5.63 -0.54
C ALA A 24 10.62 -6.12 -0.82
N ASP A 25 11.64 -5.50 -0.20
CA ASP A 25 13.05 -5.91 -0.34
C ASP A 25 13.30 -7.35 0.12
N GLU A 26 12.49 -7.84 1.06
CA GLU A 26 12.53 -9.20 1.59
C GLU A 26 11.34 -10.06 1.10
N GLY A 27 10.60 -9.59 0.10
CA GLY A 27 9.48 -10.32 -0.50
C GLY A 27 8.25 -10.45 0.40
N LYS A 28 8.09 -9.56 1.40
CA LYS A 28 7.02 -9.60 2.41
C LYS A 28 5.99 -8.48 2.28
N PHE A 29 5.89 -7.88 1.10
CA PHE A 29 4.97 -6.76 0.86
C PHE A 29 3.52 -7.12 1.18
N LEU A 30 3.01 -8.26 0.69
CA LEU A 30 1.60 -8.63 0.89
C LEU A 30 1.30 -8.93 2.36
N GLU A 31 2.18 -9.67 3.05
CA GLU A 31 2.00 -9.96 4.47
C GLU A 31 2.06 -8.70 5.33
N PHE A 32 3.00 -7.79 5.03
CA PHE A 32 3.12 -6.50 5.72
C PHE A 32 1.92 -5.58 5.43
N HIS A 33 1.50 -5.49 4.18
CA HIS A 33 0.28 -4.79 3.77
C HIS A 33 -0.95 -5.29 4.56
N ASP A 34 -1.17 -6.59 4.57
CA ASP A 34 -2.28 -7.20 5.30
C ASP A 34 -2.21 -6.93 6.80
N TYR A 35 -1.01 -6.99 7.38
CA TYR A 35 -0.80 -6.66 8.79
C TYR A 35 -1.22 -5.22 9.08
N LEU A 36 -0.77 -4.26 8.27
CA LEU A 36 -1.08 -2.85 8.47
C LEU A 36 -2.60 -2.58 8.38
N PHE A 37 -3.28 -3.11 7.35
CA PHE A 37 -4.72 -2.91 7.18
C PHE A 37 -5.55 -3.62 8.26
N LYS A 38 -5.17 -4.83 8.69
CA LYS A 38 -5.83 -5.52 9.82
C LYS A 38 -5.67 -4.77 11.14
N ASN A 39 -4.58 -4.02 11.30
CA ASN A 39 -4.27 -3.27 12.51
C ASN A 39 -4.46 -1.76 12.35
N GLN A 40 -5.21 -1.32 11.32
CA GLN A 40 -5.38 0.09 11.00
C GLN A 40 -5.93 0.86 12.20
N LYS A 41 -5.33 2.03 12.44
CA LYS A 41 -5.75 3.01 13.45
C LYS A 41 -6.32 4.23 12.74
N PRO A 42 -7.01 5.13 13.48
CA PRO A 42 -7.46 6.38 12.90
C PRO A 42 -6.31 7.08 12.17
N GLU A 43 -6.62 7.60 10.99
CA GLU A 43 -5.66 8.30 10.14
C GLU A 43 -5.07 9.50 10.89
N ASN A 44 -3.77 9.72 10.74
CA ASN A 44 -3.04 10.80 11.41
C ASN A 44 -3.12 10.76 12.95
N SER A 45 -3.29 9.57 13.53
CA SER A 45 -3.28 9.40 15.00
C SER A 45 -1.89 9.46 15.61
N GLY A 46 -0.83 9.41 14.80
CA GLY A 46 0.54 9.27 15.29
C GLY A 46 0.82 7.88 15.86
N TYR A 47 -0.05 6.90 15.59
CA TYR A 47 0.15 5.54 16.03
C TYR A 47 1.34 4.91 15.32
N TRP A 48 1.45 5.04 14.00
CA TRP A 48 2.53 4.43 13.25
C TRP A 48 3.81 5.26 13.30
N GLY A 49 4.76 4.81 14.11
CA GLY A 49 6.14 5.28 14.15
C GLY A 49 7.13 4.13 13.99
N LEU A 50 8.43 4.46 13.88
CA LEU A 50 9.50 3.50 13.57
C LEU A 50 9.42 2.22 14.41
N SER A 51 9.34 2.33 15.74
CA SER A 51 9.30 1.16 16.63
C SER A 51 8.12 0.21 16.34
N ARG A 52 6.92 0.75 16.09
CA ARG A 52 5.73 -0.07 15.78
C ARG A 52 5.77 -0.64 14.36
N LEU A 53 6.32 0.11 13.41
CA LEU A 53 6.55 -0.40 12.06
C LEU A 53 7.56 -1.54 12.08
N THR A 54 8.67 -1.40 12.81
CA THR A 54 9.65 -2.46 13.01
C THR A 54 9.02 -3.69 13.64
N ALA A 55 8.22 -3.52 14.70
CA ALA A 55 7.50 -4.64 15.33
C ALA A 55 6.52 -5.32 14.36
N ALA A 56 5.78 -4.55 13.56
CA ALA A 56 4.91 -5.07 12.52
C ALA A 56 5.69 -5.86 11.46
N GLY A 57 6.85 -5.36 11.06
CA GLY A 57 7.74 -6.03 10.11
C GLY A 57 8.23 -7.38 10.64
N VAL A 58 8.71 -7.41 11.88
CA VAL A 58 9.13 -8.65 12.56
C VAL A 58 7.98 -9.65 12.66
N ALA A 59 6.77 -9.18 12.98
CA ALA A 59 5.59 -10.04 13.09
C ALA A 59 5.24 -10.78 11.79
N VAL A 60 5.62 -10.23 10.63
CA VAL A 60 5.42 -10.86 9.31
C VAL A 60 6.68 -11.56 8.76
N GLY A 61 7.73 -11.66 9.59
CA GLY A 61 8.96 -12.39 9.28
C GLY A 61 10.06 -11.58 8.58
N LEU A 62 10.01 -10.24 8.63
CA LEU A 62 11.12 -9.39 8.16
C LEU A 62 12.30 -9.45 9.13
N LYS A 63 13.53 -9.32 8.59
CA LYS A 63 14.73 -9.18 9.42
C LYS A 63 14.76 -7.81 10.07
N GLN A 64 14.58 -7.78 11.39
CA GLN A 64 14.46 -6.55 12.18
C GLN A 64 15.49 -5.47 11.81
N SER A 65 16.79 -5.79 11.87
CA SER A 65 17.86 -4.80 11.66
C SER A 65 17.86 -4.22 10.24
N THR A 66 17.60 -5.06 9.24
CA THR A 66 17.59 -4.64 7.82
C THR A 66 16.36 -3.79 7.55
N PHE A 67 15.20 -4.23 8.00
CA PHE A 67 13.94 -3.52 7.83
C PHE A 67 13.93 -2.18 8.58
N GLU A 68 14.30 -2.17 9.85
CA GLU A 68 14.35 -0.94 10.65
C GLU A 68 15.29 0.09 10.03
N ALA A 69 16.48 -0.32 9.57
CA ALA A 69 17.42 0.56 8.90
C ALA A 69 16.83 1.17 7.61
N CYS A 70 16.16 0.36 6.80
CA CYS A 70 15.48 0.81 5.59
C CYS A 70 14.39 1.85 5.90
N VAL A 71 13.54 1.58 6.91
CA VAL A 71 12.47 2.49 7.32
C VAL A 71 13.06 3.79 7.85
N LYS A 72 14.03 3.69 8.77
CA LYS A 72 14.67 4.84 9.43
C LYS A 72 15.40 5.75 8.44
N SER A 73 16.07 5.20 7.43
CA SER A 73 16.78 6.00 6.43
C SER A 73 15.84 6.65 5.42
N GLY A 74 14.55 6.29 5.41
CA GLY A 74 13.63 6.72 4.36
C GLY A 74 14.09 6.25 2.98
N LYS A 75 14.63 5.02 2.86
CA LYS A 75 15.24 4.49 1.62
C LYS A 75 14.36 4.72 0.38
N TYR A 76 13.05 4.65 0.54
CA TYR A 76 12.06 4.79 -0.52
C TYR A 76 11.30 6.12 -0.50
N ALA A 77 11.73 7.12 0.27
CA ALA A 77 11.05 8.42 0.35
C ALA A 77 10.84 9.05 -1.03
N LYS A 78 11.88 9.03 -1.89
CA LYS A 78 11.75 9.59 -3.24
C LYS A 78 10.77 8.81 -4.13
N TRP A 79 10.74 7.49 -3.97
CA TRP A 79 9.79 6.64 -4.67
C TRP A 79 8.35 6.93 -4.21
N VAL A 80 8.12 7.10 -2.90
CA VAL A 80 6.81 7.48 -2.34
C VAL A 80 6.33 8.82 -2.89
N GLU A 81 7.20 9.83 -2.94
CA GLU A 81 6.89 11.13 -3.56
C GLU A 81 6.46 10.97 -5.03
N ASN A 82 7.20 10.18 -5.80
CA ASN A 82 6.90 9.96 -7.21
C ASN A 82 5.56 9.23 -7.39
N VAL A 83 5.27 8.21 -6.57
CA VAL A 83 3.98 7.49 -6.61
C VAL A 83 2.81 8.44 -6.31
N ALA A 84 2.96 9.33 -5.34
CA ALA A 84 1.93 10.33 -5.02
C ALA A 84 1.74 11.33 -6.18
N ALA A 85 2.82 11.81 -6.79
CA ALA A 85 2.78 12.71 -7.94
C ALA A 85 2.14 12.04 -9.17
N ASP A 86 2.49 10.79 -9.46
CA ASP A 86 1.94 10.02 -10.58
C ASP A 86 0.44 9.77 -10.41
N GLY A 87 -0.01 9.49 -9.18
CA GLY A 87 -1.44 9.38 -8.86
C GLY A 87 -2.18 10.68 -9.16
N GLY A 88 -1.64 11.83 -8.73
CA GLY A 88 -2.19 13.15 -9.04
C GLY A 88 -2.24 13.44 -10.54
N ASN A 89 -1.15 13.19 -11.27
CA ASN A 89 -1.07 13.37 -12.73
C ASN A 89 -2.05 12.47 -13.49
N SER A 90 -2.37 11.30 -12.93
CA SER A 90 -3.35 10.36 -13.48
C SER A 90 -4.79 10.64 -13.04
N ASN A 91 -5.03 11.77 -12.35
CA ASN A 91 -6.32 12.16 -11.78
C ASN A 91 -6.89 11.13 -10.78
N ILE A 92 -6.03 10.35 -10.13
CA ILE A 92 -6.38 9.39 -9.07
C ILE A 92 -6.26 10.11 -7.73
N ASN A 93 -7.34 10.80 -7.35
CA ASN A 93 -7.40 11.64 -6.16
C ASN A 93 -8.21 11.03 -5.01
N GLN A 94 -8.66 9.79 -5.16
CA GLN A 94 -9.36 9.04 -4.13
C GLN A 94 -8.82 7.61 -4.06
N THR A 95 -8.91 7.02 -2.87
CA THR A 95 -8.55 5.62 -2.64
C THR A 95 -9.73 4.88 -2.01
N PRO A 96 -9.84 3.56 -2.22
CA PRO A 96 -9.14 2.80 -3.25
C PRO A 96 -9.66 3.14 -4.67
N THR A 97 -8.76 3.06 -5.67
CA THR A 97 -9.07 3.05 -7.11
C THR A 97 -8.35 1.86 -7.76
N VAL A 98 -9.06 1.07 -8.57
CA VAL A 98 -8.56 -0.17 -9.16
C VAL A 98 -8.72 -0.10 -10.67
N LEU A 99 -7.60 -0.28 -11.37
CA LEU A 99 -7.56 -0.33 -12.82
C LEU A 99 -7.29 -1.77 -13.26
N ILE A 100 -8.05 -2.26 -14.24
CA ILE A 100 -7.78 -3.50 -14.96
C ILE A 100 -7.46 -3.14 -16.41
N ASN A 101 -6.27 -3.53 -16.88
CA ASN A 101 -5.76 -3.16 -18.22
C ASN A 101 -5.84 -1.64 -18.50
N GLY A 102 -5.54 -0.82 -17.49
CA GLY A 102 -5.53 0.65 -17.59
C GLY A 102 -6.93 1.31 -17.50
N LYS A 103 -8.00 0.55 -17.33
CA LYS A 103 -9.36 1.08 -17.17
C LYS A 103 -9.85 0.89 -15.74
N GLU A 104 -10.31 1.96 -15.12
CA GLU A 104 -10.93 1.90 -13.79
C GLU A 104 -12.22 1.06 -13.84
N ILE A 105 -12.40 0.21 -12.82
CA ILE A 105 -13.64 -0.55 -12.64
C ILE A 105 -14.63 0.22 -11.76
N ASP A 106 -15.92 -0.05 -11.90
CA ASP A 106 -16.96 0.64 -11.12
C ASP A 106 -16.81 0.38 -9.62
N ARG A 107 -16.49 1.44 -8.86
CA ARG A 107 -16.37 1.43 -7.40
C ARG A 107 -17.68 1.08 -6.71
N ASN A 108 -18.82 1.45 -7.31
CA ASN A 108 -20.15 1.23 -6.73
C ASN A 108 -20.76 -0.11 -7.17
N GLY A 109 -20.09 -0.83 -8.09
CA GLY A 109 -20.55 -2.12 -8.61
C GLY A 109 -20.28 -3.32 -7.70
N GLY A 110 -19.78 -3.11 -6.47
CA GLY A 110 -19.52 -4.16 -5.47
C GLY A 110 -18.23 -4.96 -5.68
N ALA A 111 -17.60 -4.87 -6.86
CA ALA A 111 -16.39 -5.63 -7.20
C ALA A 111 -15.17 -5.36 -6.30
N TYR A 112 -15.16 -4.25 -5.56
CA TYR A 112 -14.07 -3.93 -4.62
C TYR A 112 -14.10 -4.79 -3.35
N LEU A 113 -15.28 -5.23 -2.93
CA LEU A 113 -15.52 -5.85 -1.63
C LEU A 113 -15.99 -7.31 -1.73
N ASP A 114 -16.27 -7.78 -2.94
CA ASP A 114 -16.68 -9.15 -3.21
C ASP A 114 -15.71 -9.84 -4.18
N ALA A 115 -15.12 -10.94 -3.72
CA ALA A 115 -14.11 -11.67 -4.49
C ALA A 115 -14.67 -12.31 -5.77
N ALA A 116 -15.93 -12.72 -5.79
CA ALA A 116 -16.55 -13.30 -6.98
C ALA A 116 -16.83 -12.23 -8.04
N LEU A 117 -17.33 -11.06 -7.62
CA LEU A 117 -17.51 -9.90 -8.49
C LEU A 117 -16.18 -9.37 -9.01
N PHE A 118 -15.13 -9.35 -8.18
CA PHE A 118 -13.79 -8.97 -8.64
C PHE A 118 -13.25 -9.93 -9.69
N LYS A 119 -13.38 -11.26 -9.47
CA LYS A 119 -13.00 -12.28 -10.46
C LYS A 119 -13.78 -12.13 -11.76
N LYS A 120 -15.07 -11.82 -11.68
CA LYS A 120 -15.89 -11.52 -12.86
C LYS A 120 -15.36 -10.28 -13.60
N ALA A 121 -15.03 -9.20 -12.89
CA ALA A 121 -14.47 -7.98 -13.51
C ALA A 121 -13.14 -8.25 -14.21
N LEU A 122 -12.28 -9.11 -13.63
CA LEU A 122 -11.04 -9.57 -14.28
C LEU A 122 -11.34 -10.33 -15.58
N ALA A 123 -12.26 -11.30 -15.54
CA ALA A 123 -12.64 -12.10 -16.70
C ALA A 123 -13.28 -11.23 -17.81
N ASP A 124 -14.19 -10.33 -17.46
CA ASP A 124 -14.82 -9.38 -18.38
C ASP A 124 -13.79 -8.45 -19.06
N ALA A 125 -12.70 -8.14 -18.36
CA ALA A 125 -11.57 -7.36 -18.88
C ALA A 125 -10.51 -8.20 -19.61
N GLY A 126 -10.72 -9.51 -19.76
CA GLY A 126 -9.81 -10.41 -20.47
C GLY A 126 -8.57 -10.84 -19.67
N VAL A 127 -8.57 -10.65 -18.35
CA VAL A 127 -7.52 -11.17 -17.47
C VAL A 127 -7.84 -12.62 -17.10
N LYS A 128 -6.87 -13.52 -17.34
CA LYS A 128 -6.98 -14.96 -17.07
C LYS A 128 -6.55 -15.30 -15.65
#